data_AF-A0A6I6LB32-F1
#
_entry.id   AF-A0A6I6LB32-F1
#
_cell.length_a   1.000
_cell.length_b   1.000
_cell.length_c   1.000
_cell.angle_alpha   90.00
_cell.angle_beta   90.00
_cell.angle_gamma   90.00
#
_symmetry.space_group_name_H-M   'P 1'
#
loop_
_entity.id
_entity.type
_entity.pdbx_description
1 polymer ?
#
loop_
_entity_poly.entity_id
_entity_poly.type
_entity_poly.pdbx_seq_one_letter_code
_entity_poly.pdbx_strand_id
1 'polypeptide(L)'
;MRFALTLTLLALAPVGFAATLMAQNAPTLGAQEQALRDAKLKAVRAERRSEMLRQEASNAASAADRIVAQRAVLSAEIAAAEAQIEAANARVAIISRRQRAQQKLLGKQSEPILRLNAALQQMTGRPTALMMAQPGHREDYIHVRAVMATVQPQIVQRTNALRQQIASQNELRSQELLALQTLSDARSRLTNRRTALARLEGNARGKADDFAANAAIEFERAIAQGERARDIVGRIDTERLGSVTAAELAALSGPALRLADDRQVEARARVYILPVRGKVVSGFNELNTTGYRERGMRLSVAPEAQIVAPAAGKVSFAGRYRSYGQIVILEHGNGWNSLITHLGTIKVAKGETVKQGSLLGLADRQTGEIGVELRKNGRVMDIAALLR
;
A
#
# COMPACT_ATOMS: atom_id res chain seq x y z
N MET A 1 -9.74 19.22 15.09
CA MET A 1 -8.61 19.25 16.06
C MET A 1 -8.66 17.93 16.82
N ARG A 2 -7.71 16.99 16.80
CA ARG A 2 -6.30 16.96 16.40
C ARG A 2 -5.95 15.51 15.99
N PHE A 3 -5.04 15.41 15.03
CA PHE A 3 -4.30 14.23 14.60
C PHE A 3 -3.43 13.62 15.71
N ALA A 4 -3.31 12.29 15.73
CA ALA A 4 -2.12 11.50 16.04
C ALA A 4 -2.42 10.09 15.50
N LEU A 5 -1.84 9.54 14.43
CA LEU A 5 -0.46 9.46 13.96
C LEU A 5 0.45 8.72 14.95
N THR A 6 0.32 7.39 14.96
CA THR A 6 1.38 6.48 15.39
C THR A 6 1.61 5.41 14.33
N LEU A 7 2.84 5.45 13.83
CA LEU A 7 3.46 4.70 12.76
C LEU A 7 3.82 3.29 13.24
N THR A 8 3.55 2.30 12.38
CA THR A 8 4.18 0.97 12.23
C THR A 8 5.12 0.43 13.31
N LEU A 9 4.79 -0.76 13.84
CA LEU A 9 5.79 -1.80 14.10
C LEU A 9 5.37 -3.14 13.48
N LEU A 10 6.10 -3.48 12.43
CA LEU A 10 6.42 -4.79 11.87
C LEU A 10 5.93 -6.02 12.68
N ALA A 11 4.98 -6.76 12.11
CA ALA A 11 4.81 -8.19 12.37
C ALA A 11 4.51 -8.90 11.05
N LEU A 12 5.52 -8.96 10.19
CA LEU A 12 5.54 -9.85 9.04
C LEU A 12 5.60 -11.27 9.59
N ALA A 13 4.45 -11.94 9.70
CA ALA A 13 4.41 -13.34 10.07
C ALA A 13 5.14 -14.15 8.99
N PRO A 14 6.11 -15.03 9.34
CA PRO A 14 6.76 -15.88 8.36
C PRO A 14 5.79 -16.99 7.97
N VAL A 15 4.97 -16.74 6.94
CA VAL A 15 4.29 -17.80 6.20
C VAL A 15 5.35 -18.46 5.32
N GLY A 16 5.94 -19.53 5.85
CA GLY A 16 6.79 -20.41 5.07
C GLY A 16 8.18 -20.58 5.66
N PHE A 17 8.32 -21.38 6.72
CA PHE A 17 9.49 -22.22 6.97
C PHE A 17 9.18 -23.16 8.16
N ALA A 18 8.27 -24.11 7.95
CA ALA A 18 8.03 -25.21 8.91
C ALA A 18 7.90 -26.57 8.19
N ALA A 19 8.42 -26.68 6.97
CA ALA A 19 8.31 -27.89 6.16
C ALA A 19 9.60 -28.75 6.11
N THR A 20 10.71 -28.29 6.69
CA THR A 20 12.02 -28.96 6.54
C THR A 20 12.60 -29.60 7.80
N LEU A 21 11.88 -29.60 8.93
CA LEU A 21 12.31 -30.30 10.17
C LEU A 21 11.42 -31.49 10.58
N MET A 22 10.45 -31.89 9.75
CA MET A 22 9.50 -32.98 10.07
C MET A 22 9.71 -34.23 9.19
N ALA A 23 10.96 -34.56 8.87
CA ALA A 23 11.30 -35.76 8.09
C ALA A 23 11.62 -36.99 8.97
N GLN A 24 11.71 -36.86 10.30
CA GLN A 24 12.19 -37.96 11.16
C GLN A 24 11.11 -38.70 11.97
N ASN A 25 9.85 -38.30 11.94
CA ASN A 25 8.77 -39.11 12.51
C ASN A 25 7.48 -38.86 11.74
N ALA A 26 7.04 -39.84 10.94
CA ALA A 26 5.69 -39.81 10.40
C ALA A 26 4.72 -39.75 11.61
N PRO A 27 3.90 -38.71 11.75
CA PRO A 27 3.06 -38.52 12.94
C PRO A 27 2.21 -39.78 13.17
N THR A 28 2.03 -40.19 14.42
CA THR A 28 1.19 -41.35 14.76
C THR A 28 -0.27 -41.08 14.39
N LEU A 29 -1.10 -42.13 14.26
CA LEU A 29 -2.53 -41.94 13.95
C LEU A 29 -3.21 -41.04 15.01
N GLY A 30 -2.85 -41.22 16.28
CA GLY A 30 -3.36 -40.39 17.38
C GLY A 30 -2.98 -38.91 17.27
N ALA A 31 -1.74 -38.59 16.85
CA ALA A 31 -1.32 -37.21 16.62
C ALA A 31 -2.09 -36.56 15.46
N GLN A 32 -2.39 -37.31 14.40
CA GLN A 32 -3.21 -36.82 13.28
C GLN A 32 -4.67 -36.60 13.67
N GLU A 33 -5.23 -37.46 14.52
CA GLU A 33 -6.59 -37.29 15.05
C GLU A 33 -6.70 -36.09 15.99
N GLN A 34 -5.67 -35.80 16.79
CA GLN A 34 -5.57 -34.57 17.57
C GLN A 34 -5.52 -33.34 16.66
N ALA A 35 -4.63 -33.34 15.67
CA ALA A 35 -4.54 -32.24 14.70
C ALA A 35 -5.86 -31.98 13.96
N LEU A 36 -6.62 -33.03 13.61
CA LEU A 36 -7.95 -32.89 13.01
C LEU A 36 -8.95 -32.26 14.00
N ARG A 37 -8.93 -32.64 15.28
CA ARG A 37 -9.78 -32.03 16.31
C ARG A 37 -9.47 -30.54 16.45
N ASP A 38 -8.19 -30.19 16.52
CA ASP A 38 -7.75 -28.80 16.64
C ASP A 38 -8.14 -27.97 15.41
N ALA A 39 -7.94 -28.51 14.20
CA ALA A 39 -8.36 -27.87 12.95
C ALA A 39 -9.89 -27.66 12.90
N LYS A 40 -10.69 -28.63 13.35
CA LYS A 40 -12.14 -28.48 13.46
C LYS A 40 -12.54 -27.39 14.46
N LEU A 41 -11.89 -27.34 15.62
CA LEU A 41 -12.15 -26.29 16.62
C LEU A 41 -11.82 -24.90 16.06
N LYS A 42 -10.70 -24.76 15.35
CA LYS A 42 -10.36 -23.52 14.64
C LYS A 42 -11.43 -23.13 13.62
N ALA A 43 -11.89 -24.08 12.81
CA ALA A 43 -12.94 -23.85 11.82
C ALA A 43 -14.24 -23.33 12.44
N VAL A 44 -14.71 -23.98 13.52
CA VAL A 44 -15.93 -23.55 14.24
C VAL A 44 -15.78 -22.16 14.84
N ARG A 45 -14.63 -21.83 15.42
CA ARG A 45 -14.37 -20.48 15.96
C ARG A 45 -14.37 -19.42 14.86
N ALA A 46 -13.74 -19.71 13.72
CA ALA A 46 -13.70 -18.81 12.59
C ALA A 46 -15.09 -18.59 11.97
N GLU A 47 -15.91 -19.63 11.90
CA GLU A 47 -17.30 -19.57 11.41
C GLU A 47 -18.19 -18.73 12.33
N ARG A 48 -18.11 -18.93 13.66
CA ARG A 48 -18.82 -18.06 14.61
C ARG A 48 -18.42 -16.59 14.48
N ARG A 49 -17.13 -16.31 14.29
CA ARG A 49 -16.64 -14.95 14.06
C ARG A 49 -17.20 -14.35 12.77
N SER A 50 -17.26 -15.14 11.70
CA SER A 50 -17.85 -14.73 10.42
C SER A 50 -19.33 -14.37 10.58
N GLU A 51 -20.11 -15.17 11.32
CA GLU A 51 -21.54 -14.89 11.55
C GLU A 51 -21.76 -13.66 12.44
N MET A 52 -20.96 -13.47 13.49
CA MET A 52 -21.02 -12.25 14.30
C MET A 52 -20.76 -11.00 13.46
N LEU A 53 -19.72 -11.02 12.61
CA LEU A 53 -19.41 -9.90 11.72
C LEU A 53 -20.49 -9.68 10.67
N ARG A 54 -21.18 -10.74 10.22
CA ARG A 54 -22.32 -10.62 9.30
C ARG A 54 -23.50 -9.91 9.95
N GLN A 55 -23.79 -10.21 11.22
CA GLN A 55 -24.81 -9.51 12.01
C GLN A 55 -24.43 -8.05 12.27
N GLU A 56 -23.17 -7.77 12.59
CA GLU A 56 -22.68 -6.39 12.72
C GLU A 56 -22.81 -5.63 11.39
N ALA A 57 -22.48 -6.28 10.27
CA ALA A 57 -22.60 -5.68 8.95
C ALA A 57 -24.05 -5.38 8.53
N SER A 58 -25.02 -6.22 8.92
CA SER A 58 -26.44 -5.93 8.64
C SER A 58 -26.96 -4.72 9.41
N ASN A 59 -26.31 -4.36 10.52
CA ASN A 59 -26.68 -3.23 11.36
C ASN A 59 -25.98 -1.91 10.97
N ALA A 60 -25.13 -1.91 9.93
CA ALA A 60 -24.37 -0.75 9.52
C ALA A 60 -25.24 0.35 8.88
N ALA A 61 -25.26 1.53 9.50
CA ALA A 61 -26.12 2.65 9.08
C ALA A 61 -25.59 3.40 7.84
N SER A 62 -24.30 3.79 7.85
CA SER A 62 -23.72 4.63 6.79
C SER A 62 -23.12 3.83 5.64
N ALA A 63 -23.00 4.45 4.47
CA ALA A 63 -22.35 3.83 3.31
C ALA A 63 -20.87 3.49 3.57
N ALA A 64 -20.16 4.32 4.34
CA ALA A 64 -18.77 4.08 4.72
C ALA A 64 -18.66 2.89 5.69
N ASP A 65 -19.53 2.83 6.70
CA ASP A 65 -19.56 1.72 7.66
C ASP A 65 -19.90 0.40 6.97
N ARG A 66 -20.81 0.42 5.99
CA ARG A 66 -21.16 -0.78 5.20
C ARG A 66 -19.95 -1.33 4.43
N ILE A 67 -19.09 -0.49 3.86
CA ILE A 67 -17.89 -0.94 3.14
C ILE A 67 -16.89 -1.58 4.13
N VAL A 68 -16.66 -0.94 5.28
CA VAL A 68 -15.78 -1.48 6.33
C VAL A 68 -16.31 -2.82 6.85
N ALA A 69 -17.62 -2.91 7.10
CA ALA A 69 -18.25 -4.12 7.59
C ALA A 69 -18.24 -5.25 6.53
N GLN A 70 -18.53 -4.94 5.26
CA GLN A 70 -18.42 -5.91 4.16
C GLN A 70 -16.99 -6.45 4.00
N ARG A 71 -15.97 -5.59 4.13
CA ARG A 71 -14.56 -6.01 4.13
C ARG A 71 -14.26 -6.97 5.28
N ALA A 72 -14.75 -6.66 6.48
CA ALA A 72 -14.57 -7.49 7.66
C ALA A 72 -15.27 -8.85 7.52
N VAL A 73 -16.50 -8.88 7.00
CA VAL A 73 -17.26 -10.11 6.71
C VAL A 73 -16.50 -10.98 5.72
N LEU A 74 -16.11 -10.45 4.56
CA LEU A 74 -15.39 -11.21 3.54
C LEU A 74 -14.05 -11.75 4.07
N SER A 75 -13.33 -10.96 4.86
CA SER A 75 -12.08 -11.39 5.49
C SER A 75 -12.30 -12.54 6.48
N ALA A 76 -13.37 -12.48 7.27
CA ALA A 76 -13.73 -13.53 8.22
C ALA A 76 -14.24 -14.80 7.51
N GLU A 77 -15.01 -14.67 6.43
CA GLU A 77 -15.44 -15.79 5.60
C GLU A 77 -14.28 -16.50 4.91
N ILE A 78 -13.23 -15.74 4.52
CA ILE A 78 -11.97 -16.29 3.98
C ILE A 78 -11.25 -17.09 5.07
N ALA A 79 -11.07 -16.52 6.26
CA ALA A 79 -10.43 -17.21 7.38
C ALA A 79 -11.19 -18.49 7.80
N ALA A 80 -12.52 -18.45 7.79
CA ALA A 80 -13.37 -19.61 8.06
C ALA A 80 -13.20 -20.70 7.00
N ALA A 81 -13.20 -20.32 5.71
CA ALA A 81 -12.96 -21.26 4.62
C ALA A 81 -11.56 -21.89 4.67
N GLU A 82 -10.53 -21.12 5.00
CA GLU A 82 -9.15 -21.62 5.16
C GLU A 82 -9.06 -22.64 6.30
N ALA A 83 -9.68 -22.37 7.45
CA ALA A 83 -9.72 -23.30 8.57
C ALA A 83 -10.52 -24.58 8.25
N GLN A 84 -11.62 -24.46 7.50
CA GLN A 84 -12.37 -25.62 7.01
C GLN A 84 -11.54 -26.46 6.02
N ILE A 85 -10.76 -25.82 5.14
CA ILE A 85 -9.83 -26.50 4.22
C ILE A 85 -8.70 -27.20 4.99
N GLU A 86 -8.16 -26.60 6.05
CA GLU A 86 -7.18 -27.23 6.95
C GLU A 86 -7.75 -28.53 7.54
N ALA A 87 -8.98 -28.46 8.09
CA ALA A 87 -9.66 -29.62 8.64
C ALA A 87 -9.97 -30.70 7.57
N ALA A 88 -10.37 -30.29 6.37
CA ALA A 88 -10.62 -31.20 5.26
C ALA A 88 -9.34 -31.91 4.78
N ASN A 89 -8.23 -31.18 4.64
CA ASN A 89 -6.91 -31.75 4.31
C ASN A 89 -6.48 -32.79 5.37
N ALA A 90 -6.65 -32.47 6.65
CA ALA A 90 -6.35 -33.40 7.74
C ALA A 90 -7.22 -34.67 7.66
N ARG A 91 -8.51 -34.54 7.32
CA ARG A 91 -9.40 -35.68 7.11
C ARG A 91 -8.96 -36.57 5.94
N VAL A 92 -8.62 -35.98 4.79
CA VAL A 92 -8.10 -36.71 3.62
C VAL A 92 -6.80 -37.42 3.95
N ALA A 93 -5.90 -36.79 4.72
CA ALA A 93 -4.66 -37.42 5.17
C ALA A 93 -4.91 -38.68 6.03
N ILE A 94 -5.91 -38.65 6.91
CA ILE A 94 -6.30 -39.83 7.71
C ILE A 94 -6.90 -40.93 6.84
N ILE A 95 -7.83 -40.57 5.93
CA ILE A 95 -8.49 -41.55 5.03
C ILE A 95 -7.45 -42.24 4.15
N SER A 96 -6.58 -41.49 3.48
CA SER A 96 -5.51 -42.03 2.61
C SER A 96 -4.51 -42.91 3.37
N ARG A 97 -4.24 -42.62 4.66
CA ARG A 97 -3.41 -43.49 5.50
C ARG A 97 -4.11 -44.79 5.85
N ARG A 98 -5.39 -44.73 6.26
CA ARG A 98 -6.21 -45.92 6.54
C ARG A 98 -6.32 -46.80 5.30
N GLN A 99 -6.55 -46.22 4.14
CA GLN A 99 -6.59 -46.92 2.86
C GLN A 99 -5.27 -47.64 2.54
N ARG A 100 -4.12 -46.96 2.70
CA ARG A 100 -2.79 -47.58 2.52
C ARG A 100 -2.53 -48.71 3.50
N ALA A 101 -2.94 -48.55 4.77
CA ALA A 101 -2.82 -49.61 5.77
C ALA A 101 -3.68 -50.83 5.39
N GLN A 102 -4.92 -50.59 4.94
CA GLN A 102 -5.84 -51.64 4.52
C GLN A 102 -5.33 -52.38 3.27
N GLN A 103 -4.79 -51.67 2.27
CA GLN A 103 -4.19 -52.26 1.08
C GLN A 103 -3.00 -53.17 1.42
N LYS A 104 -2.15 -52.76 2.37
CA LYS A 104 -1.05 -53.60 2.86
C LYS A 104 -1.54 -54.86 3.55
N LEU A 105 -2.62 -54.77 4.33
CA LEU A 105 -3.23 -55.94 4.99
C LEU A 105 -3.83 -56.91 3.96
N LEU A 106 -4.59 -56.38 2.99
CA LEU A 106 -5.18 -57.17 1.91
C LEU A 106 -4.11 -57.89 1.08
N GLY A 107 -3.01 -57.22 0.73
CA GLY A 107 -1.89 -57.85 0.00
C GLY A 107 -1.25 -59.01 0.76
N LYS A 108 -1.13 -58.91 2.09
CA LYS A 108 -0.65 -60.02 2.94
C LYS A 108 -1.65 -61.16 3.06
N GLN A 109 -2.95 -60.84 3.11
CA GLN A 109 -4.02 -61.85 3.29
C GLN A 109 -4.43 -62.54 1.98
N SER A 110 -4.20 -61.92 0.82
CA SER A 110 -4.49 -62.52 -0.49
C SER A 110 -3.43 -63.52 -0.94
N GLU A 111 -2.20 -63.44 -0.43
CA GLU A 111 -1.08 -64.30 -0.83
C GLU A 111 -1.36 -65.81 -0.60
N PRO A 112 -1.90 -66.26 0.55
CA PRO A 112 -2.27 -67.67 0.74
C PRO A 112 -3.46 -68.10 -0.12
N ILE A 113 -4.39 -67.19 -0.43
CA ILE A 113 -5.56 -67.49 -1.27
C ILE A 113 -5.14 -67.69 -2.72
N LEU A 114 -4.22 -66.86 -3.21
CA LEU A 114 -3.62 -67.02 -4.55
C LEU A 114 -2.85 -68.35 -4.65
N ARG A 115 -2.09 -68.70 -3.61
CA ARG A 115 -1.41 -70.02 -3.53
C ARG A 115 -2.41 -71.18 -3.48
N LEU A 116 -3.49 -71.06 -2.71
CA LEU A 116 -4.53 -72.09 -2.61
C LEU A 116 -5.25 -72.26 -3.95
N ASN A 117 -5.63 -71.18 -4.63
CA ASN A 117 -6.24 -71.25 -5.95
C ASN A 117 -5.28 -71.89 -6.97
N ALA A 118 -3.99 -71.53 -6.94
CA ALA A 118 -2.99 -72.16 -7.80
C ALA A 118 -2.83 -73.66 -7.51
N ALA A 119 -2.81 -74.06 -6.23
CA ALA A 119 -2.75 -75.46 -5.82
C ALA A 119 -4.01 -76.24 -6.22
N LEU A 120 -5.20 -75.66 -6.04
CA LEU A 120 -6.47 -76.25 -6.47
C LEU A 120 -6.53 -76.38 -8.00
N GLN A 121 -6.11 -75.35 -8.75
CA GLN A 121 -6.02 -75.40 -10.21
C GLN A 121 -5.04 -76.48 -10.69
N GLN A 122 -3.88 -76.60 -10.04
CA GLN A 122 -2.89 -77.64 -10.31
C GLN A 122 -3.41 -79.05 -9.98
N MET A 123 -4.23 -79.18 -8.94
CA MET A 123 -4.87 -80.44 -8.55
C MET A 123 -6.03 -80.83 -9.49
N THR A 124 -6.87 -79.88 -9.92
CA THR A 124 -7.92 -80.11 -10.93
C THR A 124 -7.36 -80.37 -12.33
N GLY A 125 -6.13 -79.94 -12.61
CA GLY A 125 -5.41 -80.26 -13.84
C GLY A 125 -4.88 -81.70 -13.89
N ARG A 126 -4.92 -82.45 -12.79
CA ARG A 126 -4.67 -83.89 -12.77
C ARG A 126 -6.01 -84.61 -12.95
N PRO A 127 -6.20 -85.44 -13.99
CA PRO A 127 -7.51 -86.03 -14.27
C PRO A 127 -7.97 -86.86 -13.06
N THR A 128 -9.00 -86.40 -12.37
CA THR A 128 -9.71 -87.17 -11.32
C THR A 128 -10.22 -88.51 -11.85
N ALA A 129 -10.39 -88.62 -13.17
CA ALA A 129 -10.68 -89.84 -13.90
C ALA A 129 -9.61 -90.95 -13.71
N LEU A 130 -8.34 -90.61 -13.46
CA LEU A 130 -7.27 -91.61 -13.30
C LEU A 130 -7.20 -92.21 -11.88
N MET A 131 -7.80 -91.58 -10.87
CA MET A 131 -7.84 -92.12 -9.49
C MET A 131 -9.02 -93.09 -9.26
N MET A 132 -10.03 -93.08 -10.13
CA MET A 132 -11.22 -93.95 -10.00
C MET A 132 -11.00 -95.39 -10.51
N ALA A 133 -9.88 -95.66 -11.18
CA ALA A 133 -9.64 -96.93 -11.87
C ALA A 133 -8.72 -97.92 -11.12
N GLN A 134 -8.28 -97.63 -9.89
CA GLN A 134 -7.41 -98.54 -9.12
C GLN A 134 -8.10 -99.16 -7.89
N PRO A 135 -8.17 -100.51 -7.78
CA PRO A 135 -8.82 -101.19 -6.68
C PRO A 135 -7.90 -101.17 -5.44
N GLY A 136 -8.20 -100.32 -4.46
CA GLY A 136 -7.48 -100.31 -3.16
C GLY A 136 -7.76 -99.11 -2.23
N HIS A 137 -8.39 -98.03 -2.71
CA HIS A 137 -8.25 -96.70 -2.09
C HIS A 137 -9.54 -96.19 -1.39
N ARG A 138 -10.37 -97.07 -0.81
CA ARG A 138 -11.60 -96.63 -0.09
C ARG A 138 -11.28 -95.79 1.15
N GLU A 139 -10.18 -96.09 1.85
CA GLU A 139 -9.69 -95.31 3.00
C GLU A 139 -9.25 -93.90 2.59
N ASP A 140 -8.58 -93.76 1.44
CA ASP A 140 -8.15 -92.47 0.90
C ASP A 140 -9.32 -91.55 0.56
N TYR A 141 -10.42 -92.11 0.04
CA TYR A 141 -11.64 -91.33 -0.22
C TYR A 141 -12.26 -90.79 1.09
N ILE A 142 -12.29 -91.60 2.15
CA ILE A 142 -12.81 -91.19 3.45
C ILE A 142 -11.92 -90.11 4.06
N HIS A 143 -10.59 -90.24 3.94
CA HIS A 143 -9.63 -89.21 4.38
C HIS A 143 -9.78 -87.91 3.60
N VAL A 144 -9.84 -87.94 2.27
CA VAL A 144 -10.04 -86.73 1.46
C VAL A 144 -11.38 -86.08 1.77
N ARG A 145 -12.46 -86.85 1.92
CA ARG A 145 -13.78 -86.32 2.28
C ARG A 145 -13.79 -85.72 3.68
N ALA A 146 -13.12 -86.34 4.66
CA ALA A 146 -12.98 -85.82 6.01
C ALA A 146 -12.19 -84.50 6.03
N VAL A 147 -11.07 -84.45 5.29
CA VAL A 147 -10.26 -83.24 5.12
C VAL A 147 -11.10 -82.12 4.48
N MET A 148 -11.81 -82.42 3.39
CA MET A 148 -12.69 -81.45 2.73
C MET A 148 -13.82 -80.97 3.63
N ALA A 149 -14.40 -81.84 4.46
CA ALA A 149 -15.43 -81.47 5.43
C ALA A 149 -14.90 -80.47 6.49
N THR A 150 -13.64 -80.59 6.91
CA THR A 150 -12.98 -79.62 7.81
C THR A 150 -12.53 -78.33 7.11
N VAL A 151 -12.12 -78.40 5.84
CA VAL A 151 -11.57 -77.24 5.11
C VAL A 151 -12.67 -76.36 4.53
N GLN A 152 -13.79 -76.93 4.09
CA GLN A 152 -14.92 -76.20 3.50
C GLN A 152 -15.44 -75.03 4.38
N PRO A 153 -15.72 -75.20 5.69
CA PRO A 153 -16.19 -74.09 6.52
C PRO A 153 -15.13 -72.98 6.67
N GLN A 154 -13.84 -73.32 6.69
CA GLN A 154 -12.74 -72.36 6.73
C GLN A 154 -12.66 -71.52 5.44
N ILE A 155 -12.90 -72.14 4.28
CA ILE A 155 -12.95 -71.42 2.99
C ILE A 155 -14.14 -70.45 2.96
N VAL A 156 -15.33 -70.88 3.39
CA VAL A 156 -16.52 -70.03 3.43
C VAL A 156 -16.31 -68.84 4.37
N GLN A 157 -15.80 -69.09 5.58
CA GLN A 157 -15.52 -68.03 6.56
C GLN A 157 -14.51 -67.00 6.02
N ARG A 158 -13.38 -67.46 5.46
CA ARG A 158 -12.35 -66.59 4.87
C ARG A 158 -12.86 -65.81 3.67
N THR A 159 -13.68 -66.44 2.81
CA THR A 159 -14.28 -65.79 1.65
C THR A 159 -15.24 -64.68 2.07
N ASN A 160 -16.08 -64.93 3.08
CA ASN A 160 -16.99 -63.92 3.61
C ASN A 160 -16.24 -62.75 4.25
N ALA A 161 -15.18 -63.02 5.02
CA ALA A 161 -14.32 -62.00 5.60
C ALA A 161 -13.64 -61.15 4.51
N LEU A 162 -13.13 -61.77 3.44
CA LEU A 162 -12.53 -61.05 2.31
C LEU A 162 -13.55 -60.17 1.58
N ARG A 163 -14.78 -60.66 1.33
CA ARG A 163 -15.85 -59.85 0.72
C ARG A 163 -16.17 -58.62 1.57
N GLN A 164 -16.29 -58.79 2.89
CA GLN A 164 -16.52 -57.67 3.82
C GLN A 164 -15.38 -56.65 3.76
N GLN A 165 -14.12 -57.10 3.69
CA GLN A 165 -12.97 -56.20 3.57
C GLN A 165 -12.96 -55.44 2.23
N ILE A 166 -13.27 -56.10 1.10
CA ILE A 166 -13.37 -55.43 -0.21
C ILE A 166 -14.49 -54.39 -0.20
N ALA A 167 -15.65 -54.71 0.39
CA ALA A 167 -16.73 -53.75 0.56
C ALA A 167 -16.28 -52.52 1.37
N SER A 168 -15.60 -52.73 2.50
CA SER A 168 -15.04 -51.63 3.31
C SER A 168 -13.99 -50.79 2.57
N GLN A 169 -13.19 -51.41 1.69
CA GLN A 169 -12.20 -50.72 0.86
C GLN A 169 -12.88 -49.83 -0.18
N ASN A 170 -13.90 -50.34 -0.85
CA ASN A 170 -14.68 -49.59 -1.84
C ASN A 170 -15.40 -48.40 -1.18
N GLU A 171 -15.92 -48.58 0.03
CA GLU A 171 -16.51 -47.50 0.82
C GLU A 171 -15.47 -46.43 1.20
N LEU A 172 -14.29 -46.83 1.70
CA LEU A 172 -13.22 -45.87 1.99
C LEU A 172 -12.77 -45.10 0.75
N ARG A 173 -12.71 -45.77 -0.41
CA ARG A 173 -12.37 -45.15 -1.69
C ARG A 173 -13.42 -44.14 -2.15
N SER A 174 -14.71 -44.46 -2.00
CA SER A 174 -15.78 -43.52 -2.34
C SER A 174 -15.77 -42.31 -1.39
N GLN A 175 -15.54 -42.53 -0.09
CA GLN A 175 -15.38 -41.45 0.89
C GLN A 175 -14.18 -40.54 0.57
N GLU A 176 -13.06 -41.09 0.12
CA GLU A 176 -11.88 -40.32 -0.30
C GLU A 176 -12.18 -39.45 -1.53
N LEU A 177 -12.82 -40.01 -2.56
CA LEU A 177 -13.19 -39.26 -3.77
C LEU A 177 -14.13 -38.10 -3.45
N LEU A 178 -15.15 -38.34 -2.61
CA LEU A 178 -16.06 -37.29 -2.13
C LEU A 178 -15.32 -36.23 -1.31
N ALA A 179 -14.38 -36.63 -0.45
CA ALA A 179 -13.58 -35.70 0.35
C ALA A 179 -12.67 -34.82 -0.53
N LEU A 180 -12.09 -35.38 -1.60
CA LEU A 180 -11.27 -34.64 -2.55
C LEU A 180 -12.09 -33.67 -3.40
N GLN A 181 -13.29 -34.08 -3.84
CA GLN A 181 -14.21 -33.21 -4.58
C GLN A 181 -14.66 -32.02 -3.72
N THR A 182 -15.13 -32.29 -2.50
CA THR A 182 -15.56 -31.24 -1.56
C THR A 182 -14.43 -30.26 -1.21
N LEU A 183 -13.19 -30.75 -1.10
CA LEU A 183 -12.01 -29.93 -0.90
C LEU A 183 -11.70 -29.05 -2.13
N SER A 184 -11.82 -29.60 -3.35
CA SER A 184 -11.65 -28.84 -4.59
C SER A 184 -12.68 -27.70 -4.68
N ASP A 185 -13.95 -28.01 -4.41
CA ASP A 185 -15.03 -27.01 -4.40
C ASP A 185 -14.79 -25.92 -3.34
N ALA A 186 -14.32 -26.32 -2.16
CA ALA A 186 -13.95 -25.37 -1.10
C ALA A 186 -12.82 -24.44 -1.52
N ARG A 187 -11.78 -24.96 -2.20
CA ARG A 187 -10.67 -24.15 -2.74
C ARG A 187 -11.13 -23.18 -3.82
N SER A 188 -12.00 -23.63 -4.73
CA SER A 188 -12.59 -22.76 -5.76
C SER A 188 -13.40 -21.61 -5.13
N ARG A 189 -14.26 -21.93 -4.15
CA ARG A 189 -15.02 -20.92 -3.39
C ARG A 189 -14.11 -19.93 -2.64
N LEU A 190 -13.01 -20.40 -2.04
CA LEU A 190 -12.02 -19.52 -1.39
C LEU A 190 -11.38 -18.55 -2.38
N THR A 191 -11.00 -19.01 -3.58
CA THR A 191 -10.46 -18.15 -4.64
C THR A 191 -11.47 -17.09 -5.06
N ASN A 192 -12.74 -17.47 -5.22
CA ASN A 192 -13.82 -16.52 -5.55
C ASN A 192 -14.02 -15.47 -4.44
N ARG A 193 -13.94 -15.86 -3.16
CA ARG A 193 -14.02 -14.92 -2.04
C ARG A 193 -12.83 -13.96 -1.99
N ARG A 194 -11.60 -14.45 -2.22
CA ARG A 194 -10.38 -13.61 -2.30
C ARG A 194 -10.47 -12.59 -3.43
N THR A 195 -10.97 -13.00 -4.61
CA THR A 195 -11.16 -12.06 -5.73
C THR A 195 -12.28 -11.06 -5.45
N ALA A 196 -13.37 -11.46 -4.78
CA ALA A 196 -14.42 -10.54 -4.36
C ALA A 196 -13.91 -9.49 -3.37
N LEU A 197 -13.09 -9.89 -2.38
CA LEU A 197 -12.44 -8.95 -1.45
C LEU A 197 -11.52 -7.98 -2.18
N ALA A 198 -10.67 -8.47 -3.08
CA ALA A 198 -9.76 -7.62 -3.86
C ALA A 198 -10.52 -6.61 -4.74
N ARG A 199 -11.65 -7.01 -5.36
CA ARG A 199 -12.51 -6.08 -6.10
C ARG A 199 -13.16 -5.04 -5.20
N LEU A 200 -13.64 -5.42 -4.02
CA LEU A 200 -14.21 -4.48 -3.05
C LEU A 200 -13.19 -3.42 -2.63
N GLU A 201 -11.97 -3.84 -2.31
CA GLU A 201 -10.88 -2.94 -1.94
C GLU A 201 -10.44 -2.05 -3.10
N GLY A 202 -10.34 -2.59 -4.31
CA GLY A 202 -10.05 -1.83 -5.52
C GLY A 202 -11.10 -0.74 -5.80
N ASN A 203 -12.38 -1.10 -5.71
CA ASN A 203 -13.49 -0.16 -5.90
C ASN A 203 -13.52 0.93 -4.81
N ALA A 204 -13.24 0.57 -3.56
CA ALA A 204 -13.19 1.52 -2.45
C ALA A 204 -12.03 2.51 -2.65
N ARG A 205 -10.86 2.03 -3.09
CA ARG A 205 -9.70 2.86 -3.38
C ARG A 205 -9.94 3.81 -4.56
N GLY A 206 -10.48 3.31 -5.67
CA GLY A 206 -10.81 4.14 -6.83
C GLY A 206 -11.75 5.29 -6.49
N LYS A 207 -12.83 5.01 -5.73
CA LYS A 207 -13.73 6.06 -5.25
C LYS A 207 -13.04 7.07 -4.34
N ALA A 208 -12.14 6.63 -3.47
CA ALA A 208 -11.39 7.53 -2.59
C ALA A 208 -10.47 8.47 -3.40
N ASP A 209 -9.82 7.93 -4.44
CA ASP A 209 -8.98 8.70 -5.35
C ASP A 209 -9.82 9.72 -6.16
N ASP A 210 -10.99 9.32 -6.65
CA ASP A 210 -11.93 10.22 -7.34
C ASP A 210 -12.41 11.37 -6.44
N PHE A 211 -12.77 11.06 -5.19
CA PHE A 211 -13.16 12.09 -4.21
C PHE A 211 -12.01 13.04 -3.88
N ALA A 212 -10.79 12.52 -3.75
CA ALA A 212 -9.60 13.35 -3.50
C ALA A 212 -9.31 14.28 -4.69
N ALA A 213 -9.42 13.77 -5.93
CA ALA A 213 -9.25 14.57 -7.14
C ALA A 213 -10.30 15.69 -7.24
N ASN A 214 -11.57 15.36 -7.00
CA ASN A 214 -12.66 16.35 -7.00
C ASN A 214 -12.47 17.40 -5.89
N ALA A 215 -12.08 16.99 -4.69
CA ALA A 215 -11.80 17.90 -3.59
C ALA A 215 -10.61 18.84 -3.90
N ALA A 216 -9.57 18.35 -4.58
CA ALA A 216 -8.44 19.17 -5.02
C ALA A 216 -8.88 20.25 -6.04
N ILE A 217 -9.71 19.89 -7.01
CA ILE A 217 -10.26 20.83 -8.00
C ILE A 217 -11.11 21.91 -7.32
N GLU A 218 -12.00 21.52 -6.39
CA GLU A 218 -12.82 22.48 -5.64
C GLU A 218 -11.97 23.40 -4.75
N PHE A 219 -10.91 22.86 -4.15
CA PHE A 219 -9.96 23.64 -3.37
C PHE A 219 -9.22 24.69 -4.23
N GLU A 220 -8.80 24.30 -5.44
CA GLU A 220 -8.16 25.23 -6.39
C GLU A 220 -9.13 26.33 -6.85
N ARG A 221 -10.40 25.99 -7.11
CA ARG A 221 -11.46 26.98 -7.41
C ARG A 221 -11.66 27.96 -6.26
N ALA A 222 -11.69 27.48 -5.02
CA ALA A 222 -11.84 28.32 -3.84
C ALA A 222 -10.65 29.28 -3.67
N ILE A 223 -9.42 28.81 -3.90
CA ILE A 223 -8.22 29.67 -3.90
C ILE A 223 -8.34 30.76 -4.97
N ALA A 224 -8.69 30.39 -6.21
CA ALA A 224 -8.82 31.35 -7.29
C ALA A 224 -9.90 32.41 -7.02
N GLN A 225 -11.00 32.03 -6.38
CA GLN A 225 -12.02 32.99 -5.92
C GLN A 225 -11.48 33.90 -4.81
N GLY A 226 -10.73 33.37 -3.85
CA GLY A 226 -10.10 34.15 -2.79
C GLY A 226 -9.05 35.15 -3.28
N GLU A 227 -8.30 34.82 -4.34
CA GLU A 227 -7.39 35.75 -5.03
C GLU A 227 -8.19 36.86 -5.73
N ARG A 228 -9.25 36.53 -6.48
CA ARG A 228 -10.11 37.54 -7.13
C ARG A 228 -10.73 38.51 -6.12
N ALA A 229 -11.18 38.00 -4.96
CA ALA A 229 -11.72 38.85 -3.90
C ALA A 229 -10.65 39.82 -3.35
N ARG A 230 -9.41 39.34 -3.16
CA ARG A 230 -8.28 40.19 -2.73
C ARG A 230 -7.93 41.25 -3.76
N ASP A 231 -7.95 40.91 -5.05
CA ASP A 231 -7.72 41.87 -6.13
C ASP A 231 -8.77 43.00 -6.13
N ILE A 232 -10.05 42.65 -5.92
CA ILE A 232 -11.14 43.64 -5.82
C ILE A 232 -10.90 44.59 -4.64
N VAL A 233 -10.60 44.05 -3.46
CA VAL A 233 -10.30 44.87 -2.28
C VAL A 233 -9.08 45.78 -2.53
N GLY A 234 -8.04 45.24 -3.16
CA GLY A 234 -6.87 46.01 -3.55
C GLY A 234 -7.21 47.18 -4.47
N ARG A 235 -8.08 46.98 -5.47
CA ARG A 235 -8.55 48.05 -6.37
C ARG A 235 -9.31 49.14 -5.60
N ILE A 236 -10.23 48.75 -4.71
CA ILE A 236 -11.00 49.69 -3.88
C ILE A 236 -10.06 50.56 -3.04
N ASP A 237 -9.05 49.95 -2.41
CA ASP A 237 -8.06 50.68 -1.62
C ASP A 237 -7.24 51.66 -2.48
N THR A 238 -6.85 51.26 -3.69
CA THR A 238 -6.12 52.15 -4.61
C THR A 238 -6.97 53.31 -5.10
N GLU A 239 -8.24 53.08 -5.43
CA GLU A 239 -9.17 54.14 -5.86
C GLU A 239 -9.42 55.13 -4.71
N ARG A 240 -9.59 54.63 -3.49
CA ARG A 240 -9.75 55.46 -2.28
C ARG A 240 -8.51 56.30 -1.98
N LEU A 241 -7.32 55.71 -2.03
CA LEU A 241 -6.08 56.45 -1.84
C LEU A 241 -5.89 57.50 -2.94
N GLY A 242 -6.21 57.16 -4.19
CA GLY A 242 -6.17 58.09 -5.32
C GLY A 242 -7.11 59.28 -5.15
N SER A 243 -8.34 59.05 -4.70
CA SER A 243 -9.31 60.14 -4.46
C SER A 243 -8.90 61.05 -3.31
N VAL A 244 -8.35 60.51 -2.21
CA VAL A 244 -7.79 61.30 -1.11
C VAL A 244 -6.61 62.14 -1.60
N THR A 245 -5.67 61.54 -2.34
CA THR A 245 -4.50 62.26 -2.86
C THR A 245 -4.91 63.36 -3.84
N ALA A 246 -5.91 63.11 -4.70
CA ALA A 246 -6.44 64.10 -5.62
C ALA A 246 -7.10 65.27 -4.89
N ALA A 247 -7.84 65.01 -3.81
CA ALA A 247 -8.43 66.05 -2.97
C ALA A 247 -7.35 66.90 -2.26
N GLU A 248 -6.30 66.27 -1.73
CA GLU A 248 -5.15 66.98 -1.14
C GLU A 248 -4.42 67.85 -2.16
N LEU A 249 -4.17 67.33 -3.37
CA LEU A 249 -3.52 68.08 -4.45
C LEU A 249 -4.38 69.27 -4.94
N ALA A 250 -5.71 69.11 -4.99
CA ALA A 250 -6.61 70.19 -5.36
C ALA A 250 -6.67 71.32 -4.30
N ALA A 251 -6.38 71.01 -3.04
CA ALA A 251 -6.28 72.00 -1.96
C ALA A 251 -4.95 72.76 -1.95
N LEU A 252 -3.92 72.28 -2.66
CA LEU A 252 -2.65 72.99 -2.80
C LEU A 252 -2.77 74.14 -3.82
N SER A 253 -2.06 75.24 -3.55
CA SER A 253 -1.96 76.35 -4.51
C SER A 253 -1.27 75.87 -5.80
N GLY A 254 -1.85 76.22 -6.96
CA GLY A 254 -1.39 75.77 -8.27
C GLY A 254 0.08 76.09 -8.56
N PRO A 255 0.74 75.33 -9.46
CA PRO A 255 2.16 75.47 -9.70
C PRO A 255 2.49 76.87 -10.22
N ALA A 256 3.38 77.58 -9.52
CA ALA A 256 3.99 78.78 -10.07
C ALA A 256 4.77 78.41 -11.33
N LEU A 257 4.42 79.02 -12.46
CA LEU A 257 5.16 78.92 -13.72
C LEU A 257 6.63 79.29 -13.44
N ARG A 258 7.52 78.30 -13.53
CA ARG A 258 8.94 78.47 -13.28
C ARG A 258 9.57 79.13 -14.52
N LEU A 259 9.81 80.44 -14.44
CA LEU A 259 10.72 81.12 -15.37
C LEU A 259 12.14 80.59 -15.12
N ALA A 260 12.84 80.29 -16.22
CA ALA A 260 14.12 79.61 -16.25
C ALA A 260 15.14 80.29 -15.35
N ASP A 261 15.65 79.55 -14.36
CA ASP A 261 16.84 79.93 -13.63
C ASP A 261 17.70 78.67 -13.46
N ASP A 262 18.91 78.79 -13.98
CA ASP A 262 19.84 77.72 -14.32
C ASP A 262 20.60 77.23 -13.08
N ARG A 263 19.84 76.75 -12.09
CA ARG A 263 20.41 76.15 -10.88
C ARG A 263 20.48 74.64 -11.07
N GLN A 264 21.72 74.19 -11.24
CA GLN A 264 22.20 72.82 -11.19
C GLN A 264 21.25 71.91 -10.41
N VAL A 265 20.61 71.01 -11.15
CA VAL A 265 19.91 69.85 -10.58
C VAL A 265 20.99 69.05 -9.85
N GLU A 266 21.05 69.17 -8.53
CA GLU A 266 21.81 68.25 -7.70
C GLU A 266 21.45 66.83 -8.14
N ALA A 267 22.46 66.12 -8.64
CA ALA A 267 22.32 64.74 -9.06
C ALA A 267 21.78 63.95 -7.86
N ARG A 268 20.50 63.55 -7.93
CA ARG A 268 19.88 62.69 -6.92
C ARG A 268 20.78 61.47 -6.73
N ALA A 269 21.41 61.38 -5.56
CA ALA A 269 22.35 60.32 -5.22
C ALA A 269 21.71 58.94 -5.45
N ARG A 270 22.50 57.98 -5.96
CA ARG A 270 22.09 56.58 -6.18
C ARG A 270 21.57 55.99 -4.88
N VAL A 271 20.27 55.73 -4.77
CA VAL A 271 19.68 55.20 -3.53
C VAL A 271 19.93 53.70 -3.39
N TYR A 272 19.90 52.96 -4.50
CA TYR A 272 20.13 51.50 -4.52
C TYR A 272 21.04 51.10 -5.67
N ILE A 273 21.85 50.06 -5.46
CA ILE A 273 22.66 49.39 -6.50
C ILE A 273 22.11 47.98 -6.76
N LEU A 274 22.42 47.43 -7.93
CA LEU A 274 22.17 46.02 -8.19
C LEU A 274 23.04 45.15 -7.27
N PRO A 275 22.46 44.13 -6.62
CA PRO A 275 23.23 43.21 -5.75
C PRO A 275 24.32 42.44 -6.49
N VAL A 276 24.17 42.28 -7.81
CA VAL A 276 25.06 41.48 -8.66
C VAL A 276 24.83 41.88 -10.11
N ARG A 277 25.86 41.79 -10.94
CA ARG A 277 25.74 41.97 -12.40
C ARG A 277 25.28 40.65 -13.03
N GLY A 278 24.21 40.69 -13.81
CA GLY A 278 23.63 39.52 -14.46
C GLY A 278 22.61 39.89 -15.53
N LYS A 279 22.12 38.89 -16.26
CA LYS A 279 21.05 39.05 -17.24
C LYS A 279 19.70 39.00 -16.52
N VAL A 280 18.82 39.97 -16.79
CA VAL A 280 17.44 39.94 -16.27
C VAL A 280 16.70 38.79 -16.96
N VAL A 281 16.20 37.84 -16.15
CA VAL A 281 15.40 36.68 -16.59
C VAL A 281 13.92 37.03 -16.61
N SER A 282 13.47 37.77 -15.59
CA SER A 282 12.11 38.30 -15.49
C SER A 282 12.10 39.55 -14.63
N GLY A 283 11.25 40.50 -14.99
CA GLY A 283 11.06 41.77 -14.30
C GLY A 283 9.87 41.77 -13.34
N PHE A 284 9.74 42.87 -12.59
CA PHE A 284 8.61 43.07 -11.68
C PHE A 284 7.27 42.97 -12.42
N ASN A 285 6.32 42.22 -11.86
CA ASN A 285 4.97 42.02 -12.38
C ASN A 285 4.87 41.29 -13.74
N GLU A 286 5.99 40.81 -14.27
CA GLU A 286 6.05 39.98 -15.47
C GLU A 286 5.48 38.58 -15.21
N LEU A 287 4.81 38.01 -16.20
CA LEU A 287 4.28 36.64 -16.11
C LEU A 287 5.45 35.65 -16.25
N ASN A 288 5.66 34.81 -15.25
CA ASN A 288 6.67 33.77 -15.33
C ASN A 288 6.14 32.51 -16.05
N THR A 289 7.05 31.57 -16.33
CA THR A 289 6.75 30.29 -17.00
C THR A 289 5.77 29.39 -16.24
N THR A 290 5.52 29.68 -14.96
CA THR A 290 4.54 28.98 -14.11
C THR A 290 3.17 29.70 -14.06
N GLY A 291 3.01 30.80 -14.80
CA GLY A 291 1.75 31.56 -14.87
C GLY A 291 1.53 32.57 -13.74
N TYR A 292 2.49 32.71 -12.82
CA TYR A 292 2.44 33.68 -11.71
C TYR A 292 3.18 34.96 -12.07
N ARG A 293 2.78 36.09 -11.46
CA ARG A 293 3.50 37.35 -11.61
C ARG A 293 4.68 37.45 -10.64
N GLU A 294 5.83 37.82 -11.16
CA GLU A 294 7.04 37.99 -10.34
C GLU A 294 6.89 39.17 -9.38
N ARG A 295 7.25 38.92 -8.11
CA ARG A 295 7.22 39.93 -7.03
C ARG A 295 8.49 40.79 -7.01
N GLY A 296 9.32 40.72 -8.02
CA GLY A 296 10.59 41.42 -8.08
C GLY A 296 11.29 41.11 -9.38
N MET A 297 12.60 41.26 -9.39
CA MET A 297 13.45 40.95 -10.53
C MET A 297 14.18 39.63 -10.29
N ARG A 298 14.22 38.74 -11.28
CA ARG A 298 15.15 37.60 -11.30
C ARG A 298 16.32 37.88 -12.21
N LEU A 299 17.52 37.61 -11.69
CA LEU A 299 18.80 37.80 -12.36
C LEU A 299 19.46 36.43 -12.56
N SER A 300 19.86 36.12 -13.78
CA SER A 300 20.78 35.03 -14.08
C SER A 300 22.22 35.57 -14.00
N VAL A 301 23.01 34.92 -13.16
CA VAL A 301 24.36 35.33 -12.79
C VAL A 301 25.34 34.16 -12.94
N ALA A 302 26.63 34.46 -12.95
CA ALA A 302 27.65 33.42 -12.91
C ALA A 302 27.52 32.57 -11.62
N PRO A 303 27.77 31.26 -11.69
CA PRO A 303 27.84 30.40 -10.51
C PRO A 303 28.77 31.00 -9.44
N GLU A 304 28.34 30.95 -8.18
CA GLU A 304 29.11 31.47 -7.03
C GLU A 304 29.46 32.97 -7.11
N ALA A 305 28.79 33.75 -7.96
CA ALA A 305 28.96 35.20 -8.01
C ALA A 305 28.72 35.85 -6.65
N GLN A 306 29.54 36.84 -6.31
CA GLN A 306 29.40 37.60 -5.07
C GLN A 306 28.14 38.47 -5.13
N ILE A 307 27.29 38.33 -4.12
CA ILE A 307 26.04 39.06 -3.98
C ILE A 307 26.20 40.10 -2.87
N VAL A 308 25.99 41.36 -3.21
CA VAL A 308 26.24 42.49 -2.32
C VAL A 308 24.97 43.22 -1.89
N ALA A 309 25.06 44.02 -0.83
CA ALA A 309 23.95 44.79 -0.29
C ALA A 309 23.53 45.93 -1.25
N PRO A 310 22.25 45.99 -1.69
CA PRO A 310 21.74 47.07 -2.56
C PRO A 310 21.84 48.47 -1.95
N ALA A 311 21.74 48.57 -0.63
CA ALA A 311 21.90 49.79 0.13
C ALA A 311 22.36 49.47 1.56
N ALA A 312 22.78 50.49 2.31
CA ALA A 312 23.13 50.33 3.71
C ALA A 312 21.87 49.97 4.54
N GLY A 313 22.01 49.10 5.53
CA GLY A 313 20.87 48.64 6.33
C GLY A 313 21.25 47.61 7.38
N LYS A 314 20.25 47.18 8.15
CA LYS A 314 20.38 46.12 9.15
C LYS A 314 19.76 44.82 8.63
N VAL A 315 20.47 43.71 8.78
CA VAL A 315 19.96 42.38 8.41
C VAL A 315 18.86 41.99 9.39
N SER A 316 17.61 41.98 8.95
CA SER A 316 16.48 41.56 9.78
C SER A 316 16.27 40.05 9.73
N PHE A 317 16.72 39.39 8.66
CA PHE A 317 16.71 37.95 8.52
C PHE A 317 17.81 37.45 7.58
N ALA A 318 18.42 36.31 7.92
CA ALA A 318 19.42 35.61 7.12
C ALA A 318 19.27 34.10 7.36
N GLY A 319 18.83 33.35 6.35
CA GLY A 319 18.65 31.91 6.48
C GLY A 319 17.76 31.30 5.39
N ARG A 320 17.39 30.02 5.53
CA ARG A 320 16.50 29.32 4.59
C ARG A 320 15.04 29.65 4.89
N TYR A 321 14.25 29.99 3.86
CA TYR A 321 12.85 30.40 4.02
C TYR A 321 11.96 29.86 2.88
N ARG A 322 11.30 28.72 3.13
CA ARG A 322 10.31 28.06 2.23
C ARG A 322 10.61 28.26 0.72
N SER A 323 9.70 28.94 0.01
CA SER A 323 9.73 29.18 -1.44
C SER A 323 10.79 30.18 -1.90
N TYR A 324 11.53 30.81 -0.99
CA TYR A 324 12.55 31.82 -1.29
C TYR A 324 13.99 31.25 -1.22
N GLY A 325 14.16 29.96 -0.94
CA GLY A 325 15.48 29.35 -0.79
C GLY A 325 16.24 29.96 0.39
N GLN A 326 17.55 30.17 0.24
CA GLN A 326 18.28 31.00 1.19
C GLN A 326 18.04 32.48 0.87
N ILE A 327 17.67 33.24 1.89
CA ILE A 327 17.28 34.64 1.76
C ILE A 327 18.02 35.51 2.79
N VAL A 328 18.35 36.72 2.38
CA VAL A 328 18.78 37.83 3.24
C VAL A 328 17.78 38.97 3.08
N ILE A 329 17.27 39.47 4.21
CA ILE A 329 16.36 40.61 4.27
C ILE A 329 17.09 41.77 4.96
N LEU A 330 17.17 42.91 4.27
CA LEU A 330 17.78 44.14 4.75
C LEU A 330 16.71 45.18 5.04
N GLU A 331 16.77 45.80 6.21
CA GLU A 331 15.98 46.97 6.58
C GLU A 331 16.81 48.24 6.39
N HIS A 332 16.34 49.15 5.53
CA HIS A 332 17.01 50.40 5.17
C HIS A 332 16.46 51.61 5.94
N GLY A 333 15.44 51.42 6.77
CA GLY A 333 14.73 52.49 7.48
C GLY A 333 13.55 53.06 6.68
N ASN A 334 12.72 53.88 7.33
CA ASN A 334 11.52 54.50 6.73
C ASN A 334 10.58 53.49 6.03
N GLY A 335 10.54 52.26 6.53
CA GLY A 335 9.73 51.16 6.00
C GLY A 335 10.25 50.51 4.72
N TRP A 336 11.47 50.82 4.27
CA TRP A 336 12.10 50.22 3.10
C TRP A 336 12.89 48.96 3.43
N ASN A 337 12.60 47.87 2.73
CA ASN A 337 13.30 46.60 2.89
C ASN A 337 13.69 46.02 1.53
N SER A 338 14.91 45.46 1.43
CA SER A 338 15.35 44.68 0.27
C SER A 338 15.43 43.20 0.63
N LEU A 339 14.95 42.34 -0.26
CA LEU A 339 15.01 40.89 -0.12
C LEU A 339 15.89 40.32 -1.23
N ILE A 340 16.94 39.59 -0.85
CA ILE A 340 17.82 38.86 -1.75
C ILE A 340 17.58 37.38 -1.54
N THR A 341 17.09 36.69 -2.57
CA THR A 341 16.54 35.34 -2.47
C THR A 341 17.32 34.37 -3.36
N HIS A 342 17.14 33.06 -3.13
CA HIS A 342 17.82 32.01 -3.88
C HIS A 342 19.36 32.06 -3.80
N LEU A 343 19.89 32.58 -2.69
CA LEU A 343 21.32 32.52 -2.41
C LEU A 343 21.80 31.06 -2.29
N GLY A 344 23.02 30.79 -2.74
CA GLY A 344 23.67 29.50 -2.53
C GLY A 344 24.32 29.40 -1.16
N THR A 345 24.96 30.48 -0.71
CA THR A 345 25.57 30.59 0.61
C THR A 345 25.38 31.98 1.17
N ILE A 346 24.99 32.07 2.44
CA ILE A 346 24.88 33.33 3.19
C ILE A 346 26.20 33.61 3.94
N LYS A 347 26.64 34.86 3.93
CA LYS A 347 27.87 35.34 4.59
C LYS A 347 27.64 36.37 5.69
N VAL A 348 26.38 36.71 5.97
CA VAL A 348 25.97 37.68 7.00
C VAL A 348 25.01 37.05 8.02
N ALA A 349 24.95 37.61 9.22
CA ALA A 349 24.06 37.14 10.28
C ALA A 349 22.90 38.11 10.56
N LYS A 350 21.80 37.60 11.13
CA LYS A 350 20.70 38.44 11.60
C LYS A 350 21.20 39.43 12.66
N GLY A 351 20.81 40.69 12.52
CA GLY A 351 21.17 41.79 13.40
C GLY A 351 22.40 42.58 12.94
N GLU A 352 23.18 42.05 11.99
CA GLU A 352 24.36 42.69 11.43
C GLU A 352 24.00 43.97 10.65
N THR A 353 24.82 45.01 10.78
CA THR A 353 24.66 46.24 9.99
C THR A 353 25.65 46.22 8.83
N VAL A 354 25.12 46.37 7.61
CA VAL A 354 25.89 46.30 6.37
C VAL A 354 25.83 47.66 5.65
N LYS A 355 26.92 48.02 4.98
CA LYS A 355 26.96 49.17 4.08
C LYS A 355 26.53 48.75 2.67
N GLN A 356 26.10 49.70 1.84
CA GLN A 356 25.89 49.44 0.41
C GLN A 356 27.14 48.80 -0.20
N GLY A 357 26.98 47.73 -0.97
CA GLY A 357 28.10 46.98 -1.55
C GLY A 357 28.77 45.95 -0.64
N SER A 358 28.35 45.81 0.63
CA SER A 358 28.89 44.76 1.51
C SER A 358 28.47 43.38 1.03
N LEU A 359 29.37 42.40 1.13
CA LEU A 359 29.08 41.01 0.76
C LEU A 359 27.98 40.42 1.65
N LEU A 360 26.90 39.95 1.04
CA LEU A 360 25.81 39.25 1.72
C LEU A 360 25.93 37.72 1.58
N GLY A 361 26.46 37.26 0.45
CA GLY A 361 26.45 35.84 0.11
C GLY A 361 27.00 35.56 -1.28
N LEU A 362 26.89 34.30 -1.69
CA LEU A 362 27.26 33.81 -3.01
C LEU A 362 26.04 33.23 -3.71
N ALA A 363 26.00 33.37 -5.04
CA ALA A 363 25.00 32.70 -5.87
C ALA A 363 25.12 31.17 -5.78
N ASP A 364 24.00 30.48 -6.01
CA ASP A 364 23.99 29.02 -6.08
C ASP A 364 24.86 28.53 -7.25
N ARG A 365 25.63 27.46 -7.01
CA ARG A 365 26.57 26.91 -7.98
C ARG A 365 25.87 26.21 -9.15
N GLN A 366 24.66 25.70 -8.96
CA GLN A 366 23.93 24.92 -9.97
C GLN A 366 22.91 25.75 -10.72
N THR A 367 22.18 26.64 -10.04
CA THR A 367 21.09 27.40 -10.69
C THR A 367 21.53 28.76 -11.21
N GLY A 368 22.43 29.46 -10.50
CA GLY A 368 22.87 30.80 -10.88
C GLY A 368 21.74 31.82 -11.02
N GLU A 369 20.59 31.63 -10.36
CA GLU A 369 19.47 32.58 -10.39
C GLU A 369 19.28 33.25 -9.02
N ILE A 370 19.20 34.58 -9.01
CA ILE A 370 18.99 35.39 -7.81
C ILE A 370 17.73 36.24 -7.97
N GLY A 371 16.85 36.18 -6.98
CA GLY A 371 15.67 37.05 -6.93
C GLY A 371 15.92 38.27 -6.05
N VAL A 372 15.53 39.44 -6.53
CA VAL A 372 15.69 40.74 -5.88
C VAL A 372 14.32 41.39 -5.76
N GLU A 373 13.84 41.60 -4.54
CA GLU A 373 12.60 42.35 -4.28
C GLU A 373 12.90 43.58 -3.44
N LEU A 374 12.22 44.69 -3.73
CA LEU A 374 12.20 45.88 -2.90
C LEU A 374 10.79 46.06 -2.34
N ARG A 375 10.67 46.41 -1.06
CA ARG A 375 9.39 46.63 -0.40
C ARG A 375 9.38 47.96 0.35
N LYS A 376 8.23 48.63 0.34
CA LYS A 376 7.94 49.81 1.17
C LYS A 376 6.68 49.55 1.98
N ASN A 377 6.78 49.58 3.31
CA ASN A 377 5.68 49.30 4.23
C ASN A 377 4.93 47.99 3.90
N GLY A 378 5.69 46.95 3.54
CA GLY A 378 5.14 45.63 3.16
C GLY A 378 4.61 45.50 1.74
N ARG A 379 4.46 46.60 0.98
CA ARG A 379 4.09 46.57 -0.44
C ARG A 379 5.34 46.40 -1.30
N VAL A 380 5.24 45.52 -2.30
CA VAL A 380 6.31 45.29 -3.27
C VAL A 380 6.40 46.46 -4.24
N MET A 381 7.62 46.91 -4.50
CA MET A 381 7.94 48.03 -5.39
C MET A 381 8.83 47.53 -6.53
N ASP A 382 8.70 48.15 -7.70
CA ASP A 382 9.64 47.92 -8.79
C ASP A 382 11.02 48.51 -8.43
N ILE A 383 12.01 47.63 -8.25
CA ILE A 383 13.39 48.04 -7.98
C ILE A 383 14.03 48.67 -9.23
N ALA A 384 13.65 48.26 -10.44
CA ALA A 384 14.23 48.76 -11.68
C ALA A 384 14.02 50.28 -11.84
N ALA A 385 12.86 50.79 -11.41
CA ALA A 385 12.57 52.22 -11.41
C ALA A 385 13.48 53.05 -10.48
N LEU A 386 14.19 52.40 -9.56
CA LEU A 386 15.06 53.03 -8.57
C LEU A 386 16.55 52.74 -8.81
N LEU A 387 16.85 51.96 -9.85
CA LEU A 387 18.19 51.74 -10.39
C LEU A 387 18.38 52.75 -11.54
N ARG A 388 19.41 53.59 -11.50
CA ARG A 388 19.79 54.47 -12.62
C ARG A 388 21.21 54.17 -13.08
#